data_AF-A0A933GA26-F1
#
_entry.id   AF-A0A933GA26-F1
#
_cell.length_a   1.000
_cell.length_b   1.000
_cell.length_c   1.000
_cell.angle_alpha   90.00
_cell.angle_beta   90.00
_cell.angle_gamma   90.00
#
_symmetry.space_group_name_H-M   'P 1'
#
loop_
_entity.id
_entity.type
_entity.pdbx_description
1 polymer ?
#
loop_
_entity_poly.entity_id
_entity_poly.type
_entity_poly.pdbx_seq_one_letter_code
_entity_poly.pdbx_strand_id
1 'polypeptide(L)'
;LYVMIGNAEPQNTFTFEGDDSFELLYDVGTFHWNLFRAMSILWCRLAFLAALGLLMSSFLSFPVACMGCFLVFLVASSAGFLSTALSWITPMNNPGARDSLGLLGPILRPIAQAFIWIVPDFSKFDAGGNVANGRLVPLMWVIQSILSLILIKGMIVGALGCLVLTKRELAQETS
;
A
#
# COMPACT_ATOMS: atom_id res chain seq x y z
N LEU A 1 -15.67 29.54 -0.54
CA LEU A 1 -15.99 29.45 -1.98
C LEU A 1 -17.46 29.03 -2.06
N TYR A 2 -18.36 29.93 -2.43
CA TYR A 2 -19.78 29.64 -2.55
C TYR A 2 -20.06 29.25 -4.01
N VAL A 3 -20.37 27.98 -4.26
CA VAL A 3 -20.82 27.52 -5.58
C VAL A 3 -22.34 27.44 -5.55
N MET A 4 -22.99 28.23 -6.39
CA MET A 4 -24.41 28.07 -6.67
C MET A 4 -24.55 27.16 -7.89
N ILE A 5 -25.10 25.96 -7.69
CA ILE A 5 -25.40 25.01 -8.76
C ILE A 5 -26.88 25.15 -9.08
N GLY A 6 -27.18 25.62 -10.28
CA GLY A 6 -28.55 25.69 -10.81
C GLY A 6 -28.71 24.70 -11.95
N ASN A 7 -29.75 23.86 -11.90
CA ASN A 7 -30.14 23.04 -13.04
C ASN A 7 -30.88 23.95 -14.05
N ALA A 8 -30.32 24.11 -15.24
CA ALA A 8 -30.92 24.92 -16.30
C ALA A 8 -32.14 24.26 -16.95
N GLU A 9 -32.28 22.93 -16.82
CA GLU A 9 -33.33 22.15 -17.48
C GLU A 9 -34.14 21.35 -16.42
N PRO A 10 -35.25 21.88 -15.89
CA PRO A 10 -35.98 21.26 -14.79
C PRO A 10 -36.68 19.94 -15.14
N GLN A 11 -36.71 19.56 -16.42
CA GLN A 11 -37.33 18.31 -16.89
C GLN A 11 -36.39 17.10 -16.89
N ASN A 12 -35.07 17.31 -16.71
CA ASN A 12 -34.10 16.22 -16.70
C ASN A 12 -33.41 16.17 -15.33
N THR A 13 -33.66 15.09 -14.58
CA THR A 13 -33.05 14.85 -13.27
C THR A 13 -31.74 14.11 -13.47
N PHE A 14 -30.63 14.79 -13.19
CA PHE A 14 -29.32 14.14 -13.10
C PHE A 14 -29.14 13.59 -11.68
N THR A 15 -29.14 12.27 -11.54
CA THR A 15 -28.84 11.58 -10.29
C THR A 15 -27.37 11.20 -10.25
N PHE A 16 -26.65 11.74 -9.28
CA PHE A 16 -25.26 11.40 -8.99
C PHE A 16 -25.25 10.25 -7.98
N GLU A 17 -25.18 9.02 -8.46
CA GLU A 17 -25.17 7.82 -7.62
C GLU A 17 -23.71 7.38 -7.39
N GLY A 18 -23.17 7.64 -6.20
CA GLY A 18 -21.82 7.23 -5.79
C GLY A 18 -21.09 8.30 -4.96
N ASP A 19 -20.23 7.86 -4.04
CA ASP A 19 -19.52 8.74 -3.10
C ASP A 19 -18.57 9.74 -3.80
N ASP A 20 -18.07 9.41 -5.00
CA ASP A 20 -17.15 10.23 -5.82
C ASP A 20 -17.86 10.97 -6.98
N SER A 21 -19.20 11.01 -7.00
CA SER A 21 -19.96 11.38 -8.21
C SER A 21 -19.99 12.89 -8.50
N PHE A 22 -19.72 13.74 -7.50
CA PHE A 22 -19.61 15.19 -7.66
C PHE A 22 -18.42 15.77 -6.88
N GLU A 23 -17.26 15.88 -7.54
CA GLU A 23 -16.05 16.47 -6.97
C GLU A 23 -15.68 17.77 -7.69
N LEU A 24 -15.47 18.84 -6.91
CA LEU A 24 -14.92 20.11 -7.37
C LEU A 24 -13.43 20.15 -7.05
N LEU A 25 -12.58 19.90 -8.05
CA LEU A 25 -11.15 20.10 -7.94
C LEU A 25 -10.85 21.59 -8.09
N TYR A 26 -10.34 22.20 -7.01
CA TYR A 26 -9.83 23.56 -7.05
C TYR A 26 -8.30 23.53 -7.04
N ASP A 27 -7.68 24.53 -7.66
CA ASP A 27 -6.23 24.65 -7.66
C ASP A 27 -5.73 25.01 -6.26
N VAL A 28 -5.01 24.08 -5.65
CA VAL A 28 -4.42 24.23 -4.30
C VAL A 28 -2.91 24.49 -4.39
N GLY A 29 -2.29 24.46 -5.59
CA GLY A 29 -0.88 24.75 -5.76
C GLY A 29 -0.21 24.15 -7.00
N THR A 30 1.10 24.38 -7.12
CA THR A 30 1.88 23.99 -8.31
C THR A 30 2.01 22.47 -8.49
N PHE A 31 1.72 21.98 -9.69
CA PHE A 31 1.85 20.57 -10.08
C PHE A 31 3.25 19.99 -9.82
N HIS A 32 4.31 20.74 -10.13
CA HIS A 32 5.71 20.28 -9.98
C HIS A 32 6.03 19.83 -8.56
N TRP A 33 5.57 20.59 -7.56
CA TRP A 33 5.80 20.24 -6.15
C TRP A 33 4.98 19.02 -5.72
N ASN A 34 3.79 18.86 -6.28
CA ASN A 34 2.97 17.67 -6.07
C ASN A 34 3.62 16.41 -6.66
N LEU A 35 4.15 16.51 -7.89
CA LEU A 35 4.88 15.44 -8.55
C LEU A 35 6.12 15.03 -7.75
N PHE A 36 6.90 15.99 -7.26
CA PHE A 36 8.08 15.72 -6.44
C PHE A 36 7.74 14.96 -5.15
N ARG A 37 6.62 15.30 -4.49
CA ARG A 37 6.12 14.58 -3.31
C ARG A 37 5.77 13.13 -3.63
N ALA A 38 5.08 12.89 -4.75
CA ALA A 38 4.76 11.53 -5.18
C ALA A 38 6.01 10.71 -5.54
N MET A 39 6.97 11.32 -6.25
CA MET A 39 8.26 10.69 -6.55
C MET A 39 9.04 10.34 -5.28
N SER A 40 9.02 11.21 -4.28
CA SER A 40 9.67 10.95 -2.98
C SER A 40 9.06 9.74 -2.26
N ILE A 41 7.72 9.55 -2.33
CA ILE A 41 7.05 8.36 -1.78
C ILE A 41 7.49 7.10 -2.53
N LEU A 42 7.63 7.17 -3.86
CA LEU A 42 8.12 6.05 -4.67
C LEU A 42 9.58 5.69 -4.31
N TRP A 43 10.45 6.68 -4.11
CA TRP A 43 11.81 6.44 -3.64
C TRP A 43 11.86 5.77 -2.26
N CYS A 44 10.95 6.12 -1.35
CA CYS A 44 10.85 5.43 -0.06
C CYS A 44 10.50 3.94 -0.22
N ARG A 45 9.62 3.60 -1.16
CA ARG A 45 9.27 2.20 -1.47
C ARG A 45 10.46 1.44 -2.03
N LEU A 46 11.19 2.06 -2.96
CA LEU A 46 12.39 1.48 -3.56
C LEU A 46 13.50 1.28 -2.52
N ALA A 47 13.69 2.23 -1.59
CA ALA A 47 14.66 2.10 -0.51
C ALA A 47 14.34 0.93 0.43
N PHE A 48 13.07 0.74 0.78
CA PHE A 48 12.63 -0.42 1.56
C PHE A 48 12.87 -1.74 0.80
N LEU A 49 12.52 -1.80 -0.49
CA LEU A 49 12.78 -2.98 -1.32
C LEU A 49 14.27 -3.29 -1.45
N ALA A 50 15.13 -2.27 -1.53
CA ALA A 50 16.57 -2.44 -1.53
C ALA A 50 17.06 -3.09 -0.22
N ALA A 51 16.61 -2.58 0.94
CA ALA A 51 16.95 -3.17 2.24
C ALA A 51 16.47 -4.64 2.36
N LEU A 52 15.27 -4.93 1.86
CA LEU A 52 14.73 -6.29 1.82
C LEU A 52 15.56 -7.21 0.91
N GLY A 53 15.96 -6.72 -0.26
CA GLY A 53 16.83 -7.44 -1.18
C GLY A 53 18.18 -7.77 -0.56
N LEU A 54 18.78 -6.83 0.19
CA LEU A 54 20.01 -7.07 0.95
C LEU A 54 19.83 -8.15 2.03
N LEU A 55 18.72 -8.09 2.78
CA LEU A 55 18.38 -9.13 3.76
C LEU A 55 18.24 -10.50 3.08
N MET A 56 17.50 -10.59 1.98
CA MET A 56 17.30 -11.87 1.28
C MET A 56 18.62 -12.41 0.74
N SER A 57 19.48 -11.55 0.20
CA SER A 57 20.82 -11.94 -0.29
C SER A 57 21.75 -12.45 0.81
N SER A 58 21.46 -12.21 2.10
CA SER A 58 22.30 -12.70 3.21
C SER A 58 22.16 -14.21 3.45
N PHE A 59 21.06 -14.83 3.02
CA PHE A 59 20.81 -16.28 3.21
C PHE A 59 20.29 -17.01 1.96
N LEU A 60 19.85 -16.30 0.91
CA LEU A 60 19.52 -16.88 -0.40
C LEU A 60 20.62 -16.61 -1.42
N SER A 61 20.70 -17.47 -2.44
CA SER A 61 21.47 -17.21 -3.66
C SER A 61 20.94 -15.97 -4.38
N PHE A 62 21.83 -15.20 -5.02
CA PHE A 62 21.52 -13.94 -5.71
C PHE A 62 20.25 -14.00 -6.60
N PRO A 63 20.08 -15.00 -7.51
CA PRO A 63 18.88 -15.06 -8.35
C PRO A 63 17.57 -15.23 -7.57
N VAL A 64 17.61 -16.02 -6.48
CA VAL A 64 16.43 -16.29 -5.65
C VAL A 64 16.07 -15.05 -4.82
N ALA A 65 17.07 -14.32 -4.33
CA ALA A 65 16.86 -13.06 -3.61
C ALA A 65 16.18 -12.00 -4.51
N CYS A 66 16.60 -11.89 -5.78
CA CYS A 66 15.95 -11.01 -6.75
C CYS A 66 14.48 -11.41 -6.97
N MET A 67 14.19 -12.69 -7.21
CA MET A 67 12.83 -13.19 -7.38
C MET A 67 11.96 -12.93 -6.14
N GLY A 68 12.51 -13.13 -4.94
CA GLY A 68 11.82 -12.82 -3.69
C GLY A 68 11.48 -11.33 -3.56
N CYS A 69 12.41 -10.44 -3.92
CA CYS A 69 12.16 -9.00 -3.91
C CYS A 69 11.05 -8.61 -4.90
N PHE A 70 11.07 -9.16 -6.13
CA PHE A 70 10.01 -8.93 -7.11
C PHE A 70 8.64 -9.47 -6.64
N LEU A 71 8.62 -10.64 -6.00
CA LEU A 71 7.40 -11.20 -5.45
C LEU A 71 6.82 -10.29 -4.35
N VAL A 72 7.65 -9.82 -3.43
CA VAL A 72 7.21 -8.88 -2.39
C VAL A 72 6.71 -7.59 -3.01
N PHE A 73 7.37 -7.06 -4.05
CA PHE A 73 6.89 -5.88 -4.77
C PHE A 73 5.50 -6.09 -5.38
N LEU A 74 5.27 -7.20 -6.08
CA LEU A 74 3.97 -7.51 -6.69
C LEU A 74 2.86 -7.67 -5.64
N VAL A 75 3.15 -8.36 -4.55
CA VAL A 75 2.19 -8.56 -3.46
C VAL A 75 1.90 -7.24 -2.74
N ALA A 76 2.92 -6.44 -2.46
CA ALA A 76 2.77 -5.13 -1.82
C ALA A 76 1.99 -4.13 -2.71
N SER A 77 2.15 -4.21 -4.03
CA SER A 77 1.40 -3.41 -4.99
C SER A 77 -0.06 -3.84 -5.12
N SER A 78 -0.38 -5.11 -4.90
CA SER A 78 -1.76 -5.64 -4.95
C SER A 78 -2.47 -5.67 -3.60
N ALA A 79 -1.76 -5.35 -2.50
CA ALA A 79 -2.28 -5.37 -1.14
C ALA A 79 -3.57 -4.54 -0.95
N GLY A 80 -3.65 -3.35 -1.56
CA GLY A 80 -4.84 -2.51 -1.49
C GLY A 80 -6.06 -3.17 -2.10
N PHE A 81 -5.91 -3.71 -3.32
CA PHE A 81 -6.98 -4.46 -3.98
C PHE A 81 -7.43 -5.66 -3.14
N LEU A 82 -6.48 -6.39 -2.55
CA LEU A 82 -6.79 -7.52 -1.67
C LEU A 82 -7.54 -7.08 -0.41
N SER A 83 -7.18 -5.92 0.16
CA SER A 83 -7.87 -5.36 1.32
C SER A 83 -9.32 -4.97 1.01
N THR A 84 -9.56 -4.35 -0.16
CA THR A 84 -10.88 -4.00 -0.64
C THR A 84 -11.70 -5.26 -0.92
N ALA A 85 -11.14 -6.23 -1.65
CA ALA A 85 -11.81 -7.51 -1.91
C ALA A 85 -12.20 -8.22 -0.60
N LEU A 86 -11.34 -8.20 0.42
CA LEU A 86 -11.64 -8.79 1.73
C LEU A 86 -12.75 -8.03 2.46
N SER A 87 -12.83 -6.69 2.35
CA SER A 87 -13.92 -5.93 2.98
C SER A 87 -15.28 -6.21 2.37
N TRP A 88 -15.35 -6.49 1.06
CA TRP A 88 -16.59 -6.90 0.38
C TRP A 88 -17.08 -8.27 0.84
N ILE A 89 -16.15 -9.20 1.09
CA ILE A 89 -16.46 -10.59 1.42
C ILE A 89 -16.70 -10.79 2.94
N THR A 90 -16.29 -9.84 3.78
CA THR A 90 -16.46 -9.92 5.25
C THR A 90 -17.86 -9.43 5.66
N PRO A 91 -18.77 -10.30 6.14
CA PRO A 91 -20.14 -9.95 6.50
C PRO A 91 -20.24 -8.89 7.61
N MET A 92 -19.19 -8.78 8.43
CA MET A 92 -19.12 -7.81 9.53
C MET A 92 -19.14 -6.35 9.06
N ASN A 93 -18.71 -6.09 7.81
CA ASN A 93 -18.71 -4.75 7.20
C ASN A 93 -19.88 -4.53 6.22
N ASN A 94 -20.64 -5.57 5.89
CA ASN A 94 -21.77 -5.51 4.95
C ASN A 94 -22.95 -6.35 5.50
N PRO A 95 -23.88 -5.75 6.28
CA PRO A 95 -24.96 -6.46 6.96
C PRO A 95 -26.00 -7.15 6.06
N GLY A 96 -25.86 -7.09 4.73
CA GLY A 96 -26.77 -7.70 3.75
C GLY A 96 -26.14 -8.72 2.80
N ALA A 97 -24.82 -8.97 2.90
CA ALA A 97 -24.15 -9.91 2.00
C ALA A 97 -24.32 -11.35 2.50
N ARG A 98 -24.91 -12.23 1.67
CA ARG A 98 -24.88 -13.69 1.91
C ARG A 98 -23.43 -14.09 2.06
N ASP A 99 -23.14 -14.82 3.12
CA ASP A 99 -21.78 -15.22 3.49
C ASP A 99 -21.16 -16.04 2.36
N SER A 100 -20.43 -15.36 1.46
CA SER A 100 -20.01 -15.91 0.17
C SER A 100 -18.88 -16.94 0.34
N LEU A 101 -18.26 -16.98 1.51
CA LEU A 101 -17.26 -17.97 1.90
C LEU A 101 -17.86 -19.24 2.53
N GLY A 102 -19.16 -19.24 2.84
CA GLY A 102 -19.86 -20.39 3.43
C GLY A 102 -19.09 -21.00 4.63
N LEU A 103 -18.93 -22.32 4.62
CA LEU A 103 -18.27 -23.09 5.68
C LEU A 103 -16.76 -22.80 5.81
N LEU A 104 -16.10 -22.28 4.75
CA LEU A 104 -14.66 -21.98 4.73
C LEU A 104 -14.33 -20.59 5.31
N GLY A 105 -15.33 -19.72 5.48
CA GLY A 105 -15.17 -18.36 5.99
C GLY A 105 -14.43 -18.23 7.33
N PRO A 106 -14.69 -19.07 8.35
CA PRO A 106 -14.03 -18.98 9.65
C PRO A 106 -12.52 -19.24 9.58
N ILE A 107 -12.05 -20.03 8.61
CA ILE A 107 -10.64 -20.39 8.46
C ILE A 107 -9.94 -19.41 7.51
N LEU A 108 -10.57 -19.08 6.38
CA LEU A 108 -9.91 -18.29 5.33
C LEU A 108 -9.78 -16.80 5.72
N ARG A 109 -10.72 -16.24 6.49
CA ARG A 109 -10.68 -14.84 6.93
C ARG A 109 -9.48 -14.50 7.82
N PRO A 110 -9.20 -15.21 8.93
CA PRO A 110 -8.04 -14.88 9.75
C PRO A 110 -6.72 -15.06 8.98
N ILE A 111 -6.65 -16.03 8.07
CA ILE A 111 -5.48 -16.22 7.20
C ILE A 111 -5.30 -15.01 6.26
N ALA A 112 -6.37 -14.57 5.60
CA ALA A 112 -6.33 -13.40 4.71
C ALA A 112 -5.99 -12.10 5.48
N GLN A 113 -6.53 -11.94 6.70
CA GLN A 113 -6.22 -10.81 7.57
C GLN A 113 -4.76 -10.84 8.04
N ALA A 114 -4.25 -12.00 8.44
CA ALA A 114 -2.84 -12.17 8.80
C ALA A 114 -1.91 -11.87 7.62
N PHE A 115 -2.29 -12.31 6.42
CA PHE A 115 -1.54 -12.02 5.20
C PHE A 115 -1.49 -10.52 4.90
N ILE A 116 -2.63 -9.82 4.94
CA ILE A 116 -2.68 -8.35 4.75
C ILE A 116 -1.89 -7.62 5.84
N TRP A 117 -1.89 -8.12 7.06
CA TRP A 117 -1.13 -7.53 8.17
C TRP A 117 0.39 -7.65 7.98
N ILE A 118 0.86 -8.78 7.44
CA ILE A 118 2.27 -9.02 7.13
C ILE A 118 2.72 -8.21 5.91
N VAL A 119 1.88 -8.13 4.88
CA VAL A 119 2.23 -7.50 3.61
C VAL A 119 2.34 -5.98 3.79
N PRO A 120 3.45 -5.37 3.36
CA PRO A 120 3.54 -3.93 3.38
C PRO A 120 2.56 -3.34 2.36
N ASP A 121 1.55 -2.63 2.86
CA ASP A 121 0.59 -1.96 1.98
C ASP A 121 1.22 -0.73 1.32
N PHE A 122 1.59 -0.87 0.04
CA PHE A 122 2.03 0.27 -0.80
C PHE A 122 0.85 1.00 -1.45
N SER A 123 -0.35 0.47 -1.36
CA SER A 123 -1.56 1.02 -2.00
C SER A 123 -2.28 2.02 -1.11
N LYS A 124 -2.10 1.98 0.20
CA LYS A 124 -2.74 2.92 1.16
C LYS A 124 -2.43 4.39 0.87
N PHE A 125 -1.32 4.66 0.17
CA PHE A 125 -0.93 5.99 -0.30
C PHE A 125 -0.76 5.95 -1.83
N ASP A 126 -1.84 5.85 -2.60
CA ASP A 126 -1.75 5.88 -4.07
C ASP A 126 -1.41 7.28 -4.60
N ALA A 127 -0.19 7.72 -4.34
CA ALA A 127 0.36 8.98 -4.81
C ALA A 127 0.47 9.01 -6.34
N GLY A 128 0.60 7.84 -6.99
CA GLY A 128 0.65 7.72 -8.45
C GLY A 128 -0.70 8.02 -9.08
N GLY A 129 -1.75 7.34 -8.62
CA GLY A 129 -3.12 7.59 -9.05
C GLY A 129 -3.56 9.03 -8.77
N ASN A 130 -3.23 9.57 -7.60
CA ASN A 130 -3.61 10.94 -7.26
C ASN A 130 -2.92 11.99 -8.16
N VAL A 131 -1.62 11.86 -8.45
CA VAL A 131 -0.95 12.81 -9.37
C VAL A 131 -1.46 12.68 -10.80
N ALA A 132 -1.72 11.46 -11.28
CA ALA A 132 -2.27 11.24 -12.63
C ALA A 132 -3.67 11.86 -12.79
N ASN A 133 -4.50 11.82 -11.75
CA ASN A 133 -5.82 12.44 -11.71
C ASN A 133 -5.78 13.93 -11.31
N GLY A 134 -4.61 14.55 -11.18
CA GLY A 134 -4.46 15.95 -10.79
C GLY A 134 -4.85 16.26 -9.34
N ARG A 135 -5.02 15.24 -8.49
CA ARG A 135 -5.35 15.36 -7.07
C ARG A 135 -4.11 15.71 -6.24
N LEU A 136 -4.33 16.49 -5.18
CA LEU A 136 -3.26 16.91 -4.27
C LEU A 136 -2.75 15.73 -3.43
N VAL A 137 -1.44 15.49 -3.46
CA VAL A 137 -0.73 14.61 -2.54
C VAL A 137 -0.28 15.44 -1.34
N PRO A 138 -0.89 15.25 -0.16
CA PRO A 138 -0.55 16.02 1.02
C PRO A 138 0.85 15.66 1.50
N LEU A 139 1.60 16.67 1.94
CA LEU A 139 2.97 16.49 2.44
C LEU A 139 3.02 15.53 3.63
N MET A 140 1.95 15.48 4.43
CA MET A 140 1.80 14.54 5.54
C MET A 140 1.95 13.08 5.12
N TRP A 141 1.46 12.72 3.92
CA TRP A 141 1.59 11.34 3.40
C TRP A 141 3.04 11.00 3.07
N VAL A 142 3.85 11.98 2.65
CA VAL A 142 5.28 11.79 2.41
C VAL A 142 5.99 11.48 3.72
N ILE A 143 5.75 12.28 4.76
CA ILE A 143 6.34 12.08 6.09
C ILE A 143 5.92 10.72 6.67
N GLN A 144 4.63 10.38 6.60
CA GLN A 144 4.13 9.09 7.06
C GLN A 144 4.75 7.92 6.27
N SER A 145 4.97 8.08 4.96
CA SER A 145 5.64 7.08 4.13
C SER A 145 7.09 6.88 4.57
N ILE A 146 7.84 7.96 4.81
CA ILE A 146 9.22 7.90 5.32
C ILE A 146 9.25 7.19 6.67
N LEU A 147 8.41 7.61 7.62
CA LEU A 147 8.39 7.05 8.97
C LEU A 147 8.01 5.56 8.96
N SER A 148 6.97 5.18 8.23
CA SER A 148 6.48 3.80 8.25
C SER A 148 7.34 2.84 7.42
N LEU A 149 7.77 3.22 6.22
CA LEU A 149 8.52 2.35 5.31
C LEU A 149 10.01 2.31 5.64
N ILE A 150 10.63 3.48 5.83
CA ILE A 150 12.08 3.57 6.05
C ILE A 150 12.39 3.35 7.52
N LEU A 151 11.79 4.14 8.41
CA LEU A 151 12.17 4.09 9.83
C LEU A 151 11.67 2.79 10.49
N ILE A 152 10.40 2.44 10.37
CA ILE A 152 9.88 1.26 11.09
C ILE A 152 10.24 -0.02 10.32
N LYS A 153 9.73 -0.18 9.10
CA LYS A 153 9.92 -1.44 8.35
C LYS A 153 11.36 -1.65 7.91
N GLY A 154 12.04 -0.59 7.46
CA GLY A 154 13.46 -0.65 7.11
C GLY A 154 14.35 -1.02 8.29
N MET A 155 14.11 -0.47 9.49
CA MET A 155 14.87 -0.87 10.69
C MET A 155 14.59 -2.32 11.10
N ILE A 156 13.35 -2.80 11.01
CA ILE A 156 13.02 -4.20 11.31
C ILE A 156 13.77 -5.14 10.34
N VAL A 157 13.70 -4.85 9.04
CA VAL A 157 14.41 -5.63 8.01
C VAL A 157 15.92 -5.55 8.22
N GLY A 158 16.46 -4.36 8.51
CA GLY A 158 17.89 -4.19 8.80
C GLY A 158 18.34 -4.96 10.04
N ALA A 159 17.56 -4.91 11.13
CA ALA A 159 17.85 -5.63 12.36
C ALA A 159 17.81 -7.15 12.15
N LEU A 160 16.81 -7.65 11.41
CA LEU A 160 16.74 -9.07 11.04
C LEU A 160 17.94 -9.48 10.18
N GLY A 161 18.36 -8.64 9.24
CA GLY A 161 19.53 -8.89 8.41
C GLY A 161 20.80 -8.99 9.25
N CYS A 162 20.97 -8.08 10.20
CA CYS A 162 22.08 -8.12 11.16
C CYS A 162 22.06 -9.40 11.99
N LEU A 163 20.91 -9.80 12.54
CA LEU A 163 20.78 -11.04 13.32
C LEU A 163 21.12 -12.29 12.50
N VAL A 164 20.69 -12.35 11.24
CA VAL A 164 21.02 -13.46 10.34
C VAL A 164 22.53 -13.54 10.10
N LEU A 165 23.18 -12.40 9.89
CA LEU A 165 24.63 -12.34 9.70
C LEU A 165 25.40 -12.75 10.96
N THR A 166 25.02 -12.25 12.15
CA THR A 166 25.66 -12.64 13.42
C THR A 166 25.53 -14.13 13.70
N LYS A 167 24.38 -14.75 13.37
CA LYS A 167 24.18 -16.20 13.50
C LYS A 167 25.08 -17.00 12.56
N ARG A 168 25.41 -16.46 11.37
CA ARG A 168 26.37 -17.09 10.44
C ARG A 168 27.81 -16.93 10.91
N GLU A 169 28.17 -15.80 11.53
CA GLU A 169 29.52 -15.57 12.08
C GLU A 169 29.87 -16.49 13.27
N LEU A 170 28.87 -17.00 13.99
CA LEU A 170 29.06 -17.91 15.14
C LEU A 170 29.24 -19.39 14.76
N ALA A 171 29.03 -19.77 13.49
CA ALA A 171 29.27 -21.12 13.00
C ALA A 171 30.72 -21.23 12.49
N GLN A 172 31.68 -21.13 13.41
CA GLN A 172 33.09 -21.37 13.11
C GLN A 172 33.41 -22.84 13.42
N GLU A 173 33.92 -23.55 12.41
CA GLU A 173 34.27 -24.97 12.44
C GLU A 173 35.26 -25.28 13.59
N THR A 174 34.91 -26.23 14.47
CA THR A 174 35.91 -26.91 15.30
C THR A 174 36.81 -27.76 14.40
N SER A 175 38.00 -27.25 14.09
CA SER A 175 39.14 -28.11 13.74
C SER A 175 39.77 -28.74 14.97
#